data_AF-A0A8T1XQT2-F1
#
_entry.id   AF-A0A8T1XQT2-F1
#
_cell.length_a   1.000
_cell.length_b   1.000
_cell.length_c   1.000
_cell.angle_alpha   90.00
_cell.angle_beta   90.00
_cell.angle_gamma   90.00
#
_symmetry.space_group_name_H-M   'P 1'
#
loop_
_entity.id
_entity.type
_entity.pdbx_description
1 polymer ?
#
loop_
_entity_poly.entity_id
_entity_poly.type
_entity_poly.pdbx_seq_one_letter_code
_entity_poly.pdbx_strand_id
1 'polypeptide(L)'
;MAESPSESTSESLSTTTSTKPAESATDTISSPQSHHVFPEIPIEIISEEEMAILDAALAATRSIFPSAIRSASPSRILAGENPKMIRSITLFSKRKLSACSDIEESYLHRFRRNQALGVTDLTGTEWCEKQMENVLCFGRRKVNKAMKVGQARHLQLEEEVVKKVRVRVESNEDKWALKLLNSIAGVNQFLFEGRTRELLLLGFVGGQWIVGIIDELRKTYAEESSDSGPILIDTKTRLRDTLPAEPQRRNGRLQLMLYKLLWDTIVKEGFPTGAFFDYFSLNRHYILSQDVRDNMANADT
;
A
#
# COMPACT_ATOMS: atom_id res chain seq x y z
N MET A 1 -61.11 0.73 -4.97
CA MET A 1 -62.15 1.20 -5.90
C MET A 1 -61.46 1.47 -7.22
N ALA A 2 -61.64 0.76 -8.33
CA ALA A 2 -62.50 -0.36 -8.73
C ALA A 2 -61.70 -1.09 -9.86
N GLU A 3 -61.51 -2.42 -9.80
CA GLU A 3 -62.27 -3.46 -10.54
C GLU A 3 -62.21 -3.30 -12.06
N SER A 4 -61.52 -4.17 -12.82
CA SER A 4 -61.90 -5.54 -13.31
C SER A 4 -62.08 -5.47 -14.85
N PRO A 5 -62.23 -6.57 -15.63
CA PRO A 5 -62.34 -8.03 -15.36
C PRO A 5 -61.24 -8.86 -16.12
N SER A 6 -60.87 -10.13 -15.90
CA SER A 6 -61.47 -11.44 -15.52
C SER A 6 -62.30 -12.17 -16.60
N GLU A 7 -61.79 -13.32 -17.07
CA GLU A 7 -62.47 -14.61 -17.39
C GLU A 7 -61.37 -15.56 -17.93
N SER A 8 -60.91 -16.61 -17.21
CA SER A 8 -61.47 -17.98 -16.99
C SER A 8 -61.73 -18.74 -18.31
N THR A 9 -61.31 -19.99 -18.52
CA THR A 9 -61.68 -21.27 -17.86
C THR A 9 -60.74 -22.40 -18.38
N SER A 10 -60.13 -23.26 -17.53
CA SER A 10 -60.51 -24.65 -17.14
C SER A 10 -60.63 -25.64 -18.32
N GLU A 11 -60.25 -26.93 -18.35
CA GLU A 11 -59.95 -28.07 -17.44
C GLU A 11 -59.42 -29.20 -18.40
N SER A 12 -58.34 -29.96 -18.16
CA SER A 12 -58.13 -31.18 -17.33
C SER A 12 -58.66 -32.54 -17.87
N LEU A 13 -57.93 -33.62 -17.46
CA LEU A 13 -58.13 -35.09 -17.58
C LEU A 13 -57.67 -35.79 -18.89
N SER A 14 -57.01 -36.96 -18.92
CA SER A 14 -56.50 -37.91 -17.90
C SER A 14 -55.74 -39.08 -18.56
N THR A 15 -54.60 -39.47 -17.94
CA THR A 15 -54.09 -40.84 -17.61
C THR A 15 -53.99 -41.97 -18.65
N THR A 16 -52.79 -42.58 -18.80
CA THR A 16 -52.49 -44.02 -18.53
C THR A 16 -51.01 -44.39 -18.75
N THR A 17 -50.64 -45.57 -18.25
CA THR A 17 -49.40 -45.97 -17.56
C THR A 17 -48.43 -46.84 -18.39
N SER A 18 -47.20 -47.02 -17.87
CA SER A 18 -46.25 -48.14 -18.11
C SER A 18 -45.39 -48.03 -19.40
N THR A 19 -44.09 -48.35 -19.50
CA THR A 19 -43.20 -49.29 -18.77
C THR A 19 -41.72 -48.91 -19.11
N LYS A 20 -40.74 -49.16 -18.22
CA LYS A 20 -39.29 -49.14 -18.54
C LYS A 20 -38.88 -50.39 -19.34
N PRO A 21 -37.82 -50.31 -20.17
CA PRO A 21 -36.59 -51.05 -19.83
C PRO A 21 -35.29 -50.25 -20.11
N ALA A 22 -34.15 -50.91 -19.89
CA ALA A 22 -32.85 -50.40 -19.46
C ALA A 22 -31.85 -50.00 -20.56
N GLU A 23 -30.82 -49.27 -20.12
CA GLU A 23 -29.43 -49.17 -20.60
C GLU A 23 -29.12 -48.62 -22.01
N SER A 24 -28.53 -47.41 -22.02
CA SER A 24 -27.20 -47.17 -22.62
C SER A 24 -26.71 -45.78 -22.19
N ALA A 25 -25.83 -45.74 -21.18
CA ALA A 25 -25.10 -44.54 -20.80
C ALA A 25 -24.16 -44.14 -21.95
N THR A 26 -24.36 -42.93 -22.49
CA THR A 26 -23.36 -42.27 -23.34
C THR A 26 -22.80 -41.11 -22.54
N ASP A 27 -21.75 -41.39 -21.78
CA ASP A 27 -20.93 -40.36 -21.15
C ASP A 27 -20.18 -39.61 -22.24
N THR A 28 -20.54 -38.33 -22.41
CA THR A 28 -19.81 -37.43 -23.29
C THR A 28 -18.55 -37.01 -22.54
N ILE A 29 -17.40 -37.57 -22.93
CA ILE A 29 -16.10 -37.12 -22.44
C ILE A 29 -15.93 -35.67 -22.89
N SER A 30 -16.06 -34.76 -21.93
CA SER A 30 -15.71 -33.35 -22.12
C SER A 30 -14.20 -33.29 -22.30
N SER A 31 -13.75 -33.22 -23.55
CA SER A 31 -12.37 -32.90 -23.86
C SER A 31 -12.06 -31.50 -23.31
N PRO A 32 -10.95 -31.27 -22.59
CA PRO A 32 -10.63 -29.93 -22.10
C PRO A 32 -10.44 -28.99 -23.29
N GLN A 33 -11.33 -28.02 -23.43
CA GLN A 33 -11.18 -26.95 -24.41
C GLN A 33 -9.98 -26.07 -24.05
N SER A 34 -9.10 -25.91 -25.04
CA SER A 34 -8.02 -24.92 -25.18
C SER A 34 -7.02 -24.80 -24.03
N HIS A 35 -5.76 -25.10 -24.33
CA HIS A 35 -4.63 -24.50 -23.63
C HIS A 35 -4.78 -22.97 -23.64
N HIS A 36 -5.31 -22.39 -22.57
CA HIS A 36 -5.12 -20.98 -22.28
C HIS A 36 -3.61 -20.81 -22.07
N VAL A 37 -2.91 -20.41 -23.12
CA VAL A 37 -1.51 -20.00 -23.04
C VAL A 37 -1.52 -18.68 -22.29
N PHE A 38 -1.36 -18.76 -20.97
CA PHE A 38 -1.11 -17.56 -20.18
C PHE A 38 0.19 -16.93 -20.67
N PRO A 39 0.25 -15.60 -20.87
CA PRO A 39 1.48 -14.95 -21.25
C PRO A 39 2.53 -15.22 -20.17
N GLU A 40 3.68 -15.75 -20.58
CA GLU A 40 4.84 -15.85 -19.70
C GLU A 40 5.18 -14.44 -19.20
N ILE A 41 5.17 -14.25 -17.88
CA ILE A 41 5.38 -12.92 -17.28
C ILE A 41 6.90 -12.72 -17.18
N PRO A 42 7.48 -11.80 -17.97
CA PRO A 42 8.92 -11.56 -17.90
C PRO A 42 9.30 -10.98 -16.54
N ILE A 43 10.38 -11.50 -15.96
CA ILE A 43 10.99 -10.92 -14.76
C ILE A 43 11.70 -9.63 -15.17
N GLU A 44 11.20 -8.51 -14.66
CA GLU A 44 11.81 -7.19 -14.86
C GLU A 44 12.76 -6.89 -13.70
N ILE A 45 14.06 -6.81 -14.00
CA ILE A 45 15.08 -6.45 -13.03
C ILE A 45 15.26 -4.93 -13.05
N ILE A 46 15.19 -4.31 -11.88
CA ILE A 46 15.49 -2.89 -11.72
C ILE A 46 17.01 -2.76 -11.59
N SER A 47 17.63 -1.95 -12.44
CA SER A 47 19.09 -1.82 -12.44
C SER A 47 19.58 -0.92 -11.30
N GLU A 48 20.86 -1.05 -10.95
CA GLU A 48 21.47 -0.20 -9.92
C GLU A 48 21.45 1.27 -10.33
N GLU A 49 21.58 1.57 -11.63
CA GLU A 49 21.49 2.94 -12.16
C GLU A 49 20.10 3.54 -11.93
N GLU A 50 19.03 2.76 -12.09
CA GLU A 50 17.67 3.24 -11.84
C GLU A 50 17.44 3.51 -10.35
N MET A 51 17.97 2.65 -9.48
CA MET A 51 17.97 2.91 -8.03
C MET A 51 18.78 4.16 -7.69
N ALA A 52 19.93 4.37 -8.32
CA ALA A 52 20.77 5.56 -8.11
C ALA A 52 20.07 6.86 -8.54
N ILE A 53 19.20 6.84 -9.56
CA ILE A 53 18.38 8.00 -9.94
C ILE A 53 17.42 8.37 -8.80
N LEU A 54 16.79 7.39 -8.15
CA LEU A 54 15.91 7.63 -7.02
C LEU A 54 16.67 8.26 -5.84
N ASP A 55 17.84 7.72 -5.52
CA ASP A 55 18.71 8.25 -4.46
C ASP A 55 19.19 9.66 -4.77
N ALA A 56 19.59 9.93 -6.01
CA ALA A 56 20.00 11.26 -6.46
C ALA A 56 18.85 12.27 -6.36
N ALA A 57 17.63 11.87 -6.75
CA ALA A 57 16.45 12.71 -6.64
C ALA A 57 16.14 13.03 -5.16
N LEU A 58 16.18 12.02 -4.28
CA LEU A 58 15.99 12.22 -2.84
C LEU A 58 17.07 13.16 -2.26
N ALA A 59 18.34 12.95 -2.63
CA ALA A 59 19.44 13.80 -2.19
C ALA A 59 19.28 15.26 -2.66
N ALA A 60 18.79 15.48 -3.89
CA ALA A 60 18.52 16.81 -4.41
C ALA A 60 17.42 17.54 -3.60
N THR A 61 16.36 16.83 -3.18
CA THR A 61 15.29 17.44 -2.38
C THR A 61 15.74 17.89 -1.00
N ARG A 62 16.78 17.27 -0.41
CA ARG A 62 17.36 17.69 0.88
C ARG A 62 17.91 19.13 0.86
N SER A 63 18.22 19.68 -0.32
CA SER A 63 18.65 21.07 -0.48
C SER A 63 17.50 22.10 -0.48
N ILE A 64 16.27 21.64 -0.66
CA ILE A 64 15.07 22.48 -0.87
C ILE A 64 14.27 22.63 0.44
N PHE A 65 14.32 21.65 1.34
CA PHE A 65 13.63 21.74 2.62
C PHE A 65 14.35 22.72 3.57
N PRO A 66 13.66 23.77 4.08
CA PRO A 66 14.25 24.69 5.03
C PRO A 66 14.77 23.96 6.27
N SER A 67 15.91 24.42 6.80
CA SER A 67 16.61 23.93 7.99
C SER A 67 15.77 23.84 9.28
N ALA A 68 14.50 24.22 9.26
CA ALA A 68 13.59 24.24 10.41
C ALA A 68 13.20 22.85 10.94
N ILE A 69 13.42 21.76 10.18
CA ILE A 69 13.23 20.38 10.67
C ILE A 69 14.53 19.81 11.27
N ARG A 70 15.67 20.52 11.18
CA ARG A 70 16.94 20.15 11.82
C ARG A 70 16.97 20.61 13.29
N SER A 71 16.15 20.01 14.15
CA SER A 71 16.27 20.17 15.60
C SER A 71 16.52 18.82 16.27
N ALA A 72 17.78 18.37 16.25
CA ALA A 72 18.39 17.56 17.31
C ALA A 72 19.90 17.43 17.08
N SER A 73 20.68 18.50 17.33
CA SER A 73 22.02 18.44 17.95
C SER A 73 22.57 19.85 18.19
N PRO A 74 23.30 20.09 19.31
CA PRO A 74 23.74 21.41 19.71
C PRO A 74 25.07 21.81 19.05
N SER A 75 25.21 23.12 18.82
CA SER A 75 26.46 23.87 18.72
C SER A 75 27.22 23.85 17.37
N ARG A 76 27.06 24.93 16.58
CA ARG A 76 28.09 25.98 16.42
C ARG A 76 27.54 27.16 15.61
N ILE A 77 27.48 28.31 16.27
CA ILE A 77 27.31 29.63 15.67
C ILE A 77 28.61 29.98 14.95
N LEU A 78 28.57 30.27 13.65
CA LEU A 78 29.38 31.31 13.01
C LEU A 78 28.63 31.88 11.81
N ALA A 79 28.83 33.18 11.63
CA ALA A 79 27.97 34.12 10.93
C ALA A 79 28.12 34.11 9.40
N GLY A 80 27.07 34.62 8.75
CA GLY A 80 27.17 35.44 7.54
C GLY A 80 27.32 34.69 6.22
N GLU A 81 26.23 34.66 5.44
CA GLU A 81 26.17 35.22 4.08
C GLU A 81 24.83 34.85 3.42
N ASN A 82 24.16 35.84 2.83
CA ASN A 82 22.85 35.68 2.18
C ASN A 82 22.97 34.88 0.87
N PRO A 83 22.22 33.77 0.67
CA PRO A 83 22.02 33.24 -0.66
C PRO A 83 20.80 33.90 -1.30
N LYS A 84 21.03 34.58 -2.43
CA LYS A 84 20.00 35.17 -3.30
C LYS A 84 19.02 34.07 -3.74
N MET A 85 17.76 34.24 -3.38
CA MET A 85 16.66 33.36 -3.78
C MET A 85 16.41 33.48 -5.29
N ILE A 86 16.71 32.43 -6.04
CA ILE A 86 16.32 32.31 -7.45
C ILE A 86 14.80 32.04 -7.47
N ARG A 87 14.02 33.07 -7.80
CA ARG A 87 12.58 32.93 -8.06
C ARG A 87 12.40 32.19 -9.39
N SER A 88 11.88 30.96 -9.35
CA SER A 88 11.37 30.30 -10.55
C SER A 88 10.15 31.06 -11.06
N ILE A 89 10.23 31.59 -12.29
CA ILE A 89 9.14 32.31 -12.94
C ILE A 89 8.18 31.25 -13.51
N THR A 90 7.06 30.99 -12.83
CA THR A 90 5.91 30.33 -13.45
C THR A 90 4.84 31.39 -13.75
N LEU A 91 4.93 31.94 -14.96
CA LEU A 91 3.84 32.68 -15.59
C LEU A 91 2.81 31.67 -16.11
N PHE A 92 1.65 31.49 -15.47
CA PHE A 92 0.41 31.10 -16.18
C PHE A 92 -0.88 31.44 -15.41
N SER A 93 -1.66 32.33 -16.04
CA SER A 93 -3.12 32.58 -16.00
C SER A 93 -3.91 32.32 -14.70
N LYS A 94 -4.24 33.41 -13.99
CA LYS A 94 -5.27 33.47 -12.95
C LYS A 94 -6.67 33.19 -13.53
N ARG A 95 -7.17 31.97 -13.39
CA ARG A 95 -8.62 31.72 -13.26
C ARG A 95 -8.89 31.24 -11.83
N LYS A 96 -9.58 32.10 -11.08
CA LYS A 96 -9.82 32.00 -9.64
C LYS A 96 -10.87 30.92 -9.38
N LEU A 97 -10.44 29.71 -9.02
CA LEU A 97 -11.27 28.72 -8.32
C LEU A 97 -10.99 28.89 -6.81
N SER A 98 -11.89 29.58 -6.11
CA SER A 98 -11.75 29.89 -4.70
C SER A 98 -12.06 28.64 -3.84
N ALA A 99 -11.01 27.87 -3.53
CA ALA A 99 -10.93 26.98 -2.36
C ALA A 99 -9.47 26.66 -1.96
N CYS A 100 -8.48 27.23 -2.64
CA CYS A 100 -7.06 26.97 -2.44
C CYS A 100 -6.25 28.27 -2.57
N SER A 101 -6.61 29.27 -1.78
CA SER A 101 -5.77 30.45 -1.58
C SER A 101 -5.66 30.65 -0.08
N ASP A 102 -4.52 30.27 0.50
CA ASP A 102 -3.65 31.19 1.23
C ASP A 102 -2.47 30.43 1.89
N ILE A 103 -1.29 31.06 1.82
CA ILE A 103 0.04 30.70 2.34
C ILE A 103 0.84 29.68 1.50
N GLU A 104 2.12 30.02 1.26
CA GLU A 104 3.22 29.24 0.66
C GLU A 104 3.55 27.95 1.46
N GLU A 105 2.52 27.21 1.86
CA GLU A 105 2.64 26.00 2.66
C GLU A 105 2.72 24.79 1.72
N SER A 106 3.77 23.98 1.84
CA SER A 106 3.94 22.80 0.99
C SER A 106 2.75 21.84 1.15
N TYR A 107 2.40 21.10 0.09
CA TYR A 107 1.31 20.12 0.16
C TYR A 107 1.53 19.06 1.25
N LEU A 108 2.78 18.72 1.53
CA LEU A 108 3.15 17.85 2.65
C LEU A 108 2.69 18.44 3.97
N HIS A 109 3.04 19.70 4.24
CA HIS A 109 2.67 20.33 5.51
C HIS A 109 1.16 20.58 5.63
N ARG A 110 0.49 20.89 4.51
CA ARG A 110 -0.97 21.10 4.50
C ARG A 110 -1.76 19.80 4.71
N PHE A 111 -1.37 18.71 4.05
CA PHE A 111 -2.19 17.49 3.97
C PHE A 111 -1.63 16.29 4.75
N ARG A 112 -0.40 16.36 5.24
CA ARG A 112 0.28 15.30 6.01
C ARG A 112 0.94 15.85 7.27
N ARG A 113 0.38 16.91 7.86
CA ARG A 113 0.87 17.45 9.15
C ARG A 113 0.84 16.35 10.21
N ASN A 114 1.99 16.07 10.82
CA ASN A 114 2.18 15.02 11.83
C ASN A 114 1.75 13.62 11.35
N GLN A 115 1.81 13.37 10.04
CA GLN A 115 1.52 12.08 9.42
C GLN A 115 2.68 11.65 8.54
N ALA A 116 2.95 10.34 8.51
CA ALA A 116 3.92 9.78 7.59
C ALA A 116 3.40 9.92 6.15
N LEU A 117 4.31 10.21 5.22
CA LEU A 117 4.02 10.18 3.79
C LEU A 117 3.85 8.72 3.34
N GLY A 118 2.75 8.39 2.68
CA GLY A 118 2.58 7.04 2.15
C GLY A 118 3.46 6.82 0.92
N VAL A 119 3.95 5.60 0.70
CA VAL A 119 4.55 5.23 -0.61
C VAL A 119 3.56 5.49 -1.75
N THR A 120 2.25 5.30 -1.51
CA THR A 120 1.19 5.65 -2.46
C THR A 120 1.07 7.14 -2.74
N ASP A 121 1.50 8.01 -1.82
CA ASP A 121 1.53 9.45 -2.04
C ASP A 121 2.67 9.83 -2.99
N LEU A 122 3.78 9.09 -2.98
CA LEU A 122 4.89 9.29 -3.91
C LEU A 122 4.61 8.65 -5.27
N THR A 123 4.12 7.41 -5.31
CA THR A 123 3.81 6.75 -6.59
C THR A 123 2.62 7.40 -7.30
N GLY A 124 1.71 8.05 -6.57
CA GLY A 124 0.59 8.75 -7.16
C GLY A 124 0.97 10.01 -7.95
N THR A 125 2.20 10.54 -7.79
CA THR A 125 2.68 11.69 -8.59
C THR A 125 3.34 11.27 -9.90
N GLU A 126 3.73 10.00 -10.04
CA GLU A 126 4.54 9.50 -11.15
C GLU A 126 3.84 9.65 -12.51
N TRP A 127 2.53 9.40 -12.59
CA TRP A 127 1.75 9.62 -13.82
C TRP A 127 1.39 11.09 -14.03
N CYS A 128 0.92 11.77 -12.98
CA CYS A 128 0.49 13.16 -13.05
C CYS A 128 0.47 13.80 -11.66
N GLU A 129 1.37 14.75 -11.42
CA GLU A 129 1.42 15.51 -10.16
C GLU A 129 0.10 16.23 -9.86
N LYS A 130 -0.55 16.79 -10.89
CA LYS A 130 -1.84 17.48 -10.74
C LYS A 130 -2.96 16.53 -10.29
N GLN A 131 -2.88 15.25 -10.65
CA GLN A 131 -3.82 14.25 -10.17
C GLN A 131 -3.67 14.04 -8.66
N MET A 132 -2.44 13.95 -8.15
CA MET A 132 -2.22 13.85 -6.70
C MET A 132 -2.73 15.09 -5.98
N GLU A 133 -2.43 16.29 -6.49
CA GLU A 133 -2.97 17.53 -5.93
C GLU A 133 -4.50 17.51 -5.84
N ASN A 134 -5.18 17.08 -6.90
CA ASN A 134 -6.64 16.95 -6.91
C ASN A 134 -7.13 15.93 -5.87
N VAL A 135 -6.42 14.81 -5.69
CA VAL A 135 -6.75 13.81 -4.67
C VAL A 135 -6.62 14.41 -3.27
N LEU A 136 -5.61 15.25 -3.02
CA LEU A 136 -5.42 15.91 -1.74
C LEU A 136 -6.49 16.99 -1.48
N CYS A 137 -6.82 17.80 -2.50
CA CYS A 137 -7.76 18.92 -2.38
C CYS A 137 -9.24 18.48 -2.38
N PHE A 138 -9.60 17.49 -3.19
CA PHE A 138 -11.00 17.10 -3.44
C PHE A 138 -11.34 15.69 -2.98
N GLY A 139 -10.35 14.96 -2.45
CA GLY A 139 -10.51 13.59 -1.97
C GLY A 139 -10.23 12.52 -3.03
N ARG A 140 -10.15 11.28 -2.57
CA ARG A 140 -9.86 10.11 -3.42
C ARG A 140 -11.04 9.78 -4.33
N ARG A 141 -10.72 9.20 -5.49
CA ARG A 141 -11.73 8.60 -6.38
C ARG A 141 -12.54 7.55 -5.62
N LYS A 142 -13.86 7.52 -5.87
CA LYS A 142 -14.75 6.50 -5.32
C LYS A 142 -14.30 5.10 -5.74
N VAL A 143 -14.30 4.17 -4.79
CA VAL A 143 -13.91 2.76 -5.01
C VAL A 143 -14.85 2.13 -6.04
N ASN A 144 -14.30 1.67 -7.15
CA ASN A 144 -15.06 0.99 -8.19
C ASN A 144 -15.17 -0.53 -7.91
N LYS A 145 -15.98 -1.26 -8.70
CA LYS A 145 -16.17 -2.71 -8.53
C LYS A 145 -14.84 -3.49 -8.63
N ALA A 146 -13.99 -3.13 -9.60
CA ALA A 146 -12.69 -3.78 -9.79
C ALA A 146 -11.76 -3.58 -8.58
N MET A 147 -11.73 -2.38 -7.99
CA MET A 147 -10.95 -2.09 -6.78
C MET A 147 -11.45 -2.89 -5.57
N LYS A 148 -12.76 -3.09 -5.43
CA LYS A 148 -13.31 -3.94 -4.36
C LYS A 148 -12.87 -5.40 -4.50
N VAL A 149 -12.92 -5.93 -5.73
CA VAL A 149 -12.44 -7.28 -6.04
C VAL A 149 -10.94 -7.40 -5.75
N GLY A 150 -10.17 -6.39 -6.14
CA GLY A 150 -8.74 -6.30 -5.82
C GLY A 150 -8.48 -6.35 -4.31
N GLN A 151 -9.13 -5.49 -3.54
CA GLN A 151 -9.01 -5.46 -2.07
C GLN A 151 -9.40 -6.79 -1.44
N ALA A 152 -10.49 -7.42 -1.90
CA ALA A 152 -10.90 -8.74 -1.43
C ALA A 152 -9.85 -9.82 -1.71
N ARG A 153 -9.17 -9.75 -2.86
CA ARG A 153 -8.08 -10.69 -3.19
C ARG A 153 -6.86 -10.50 -2.29
N HIS A 154 -6.46 -9.27 -1.99
CA HIS A 154 -5.37 -9.03 -1.04
C HIS A 154 -5.72 -9.54 0.35
N LEU A 155 -6.94 -9.25 0.83
CA LEU A 155 -7.40 -9.74 2.12
C LEU A 155 -7.40 -11.27 2.19
N GLN A 156 -7.89 -11.95 1.15
CA GLN A 156 -7.86 -13.41 1.07
C GLN A 156 -6.43 -13.94 1.15
N LEU A 157 -5.50 -13.34 0.40
CA LEU A 157 -4.10 -13.77 0.40
C LEU A 157 -3.40 -13.49 1.74
N GLU A 158 -3.78 -12.43 2.45
CA GLU A 158 -3.29 -12.14 3.79
C GLU A 158 -3.81 -13.17 4.80
N GLU A 159 -5.09 -13.53 4.74
CA GLU A 159 -5.72 -14.55 5.60
C GLU A 159 -5.14 -15.96 5.40
N GLU A 160 -4.54 -16.24 4.24
CA GLU A 160 -3.79 -17.48 3.98
C GLU A 160 -2.51 -17.59 4.84
N VAL A 161 -1.99 -16.47 5.34
CA VAL A 161 -0.68 -16.38 6.02
C VAL A 161 -0.83 -15.92 7.47
N VAL A 162 -1.74 -14.98 7.76
CA VAL A 162 -1.92 -14.39 9.08
C VAL A 162 -3.40 -14.34 9.45
N LYS A 163 -3.73 -14.85 10.64
CA LYS A 163 -5.07 -14.72 11.21
C LYS A 163 -5.19 -13.42 12.01
N LYS A 164 -6.10 -12.53 11.61
CA LYS A 164 -6.36 -11.28 12.34
C LYS A 164 -7.17 -11.50 13.60
N VAL A 165 -6.68 -10.97 14.71
CA VAL A 165 -7.41 -10.86 15.97
C VAL A 165 -7.99 -9.45 16.07
N ARG A 166 -9.25 -9.35 16.52
CA ARG A 166 -9.89 -8.06 16.77
C ARG A 166 -9.47 -7.55 18.14
N VAL A 167 -8.80 -6.41 18.16
CA VAL A 167 -8.38 -5.72 19.37
C VAL A 167 -9.08 -4.38 19.45
N ARG A 168 -9.62 -4.05 20.62
CA ARG A 168 -10.23 -2.77 20.94
C ARG A 168 -9.14 -1.71 21.09
N VAL A 169 -9.37 -0.58 20.43
CA VAL A 169 -8.43 0.55 20.39
C VAL A 169 -9.06 1.75 21.07
N GLU A 170 -8.37 2.32 22.05
CA GLU A 170 -8.89 3.45 22.84
C GLU A 170 -8.10 4.74 22.62
N SER A 171 -6.86 4.64 22.16
CA SER A 171 -5.96 5.78 21.98
C SER A 171 -5.23 5.76 20.63
N ASN A 172 -4.49 6.83 20.34
CA ASN A 172 -3.59 6.84 19.17
C ASN A 172 -2.33 6.01 19.42
N GLU A 173 -1.89 5.95 20.67
CA GLU A 173 -0.82 5.08 21.15
C GLU A 173 -1.17 3.60 20.91
N ASP A 174 -2.40 3.18 21.21
CA ASP A 174 -2.88 1.83 20.91
C ASP A 174 -2.82 1.54 19.40
N LYS A 175 -3.22 2.48 18.55
CA LYS A 175 -3.15 2.31 17.08
C LYS A 175 -1.72 2.10 16.61
N TRP A 176 -0.78 2.88 17.14
CA TRP A 176 0.63 2.74 16.78
C TRP A 176 1.25 1.48 17.35
N ALA A 177 0.93 1.12 18.60
CA ALA A 177 1.35 -0.12 19.22
C ALA A 177 0.91 -1.32 18.37
N LEU A 178 -0.37 -1.40 17.99
CA LEU A 178 -0.86 -2.48 17.13
C LEU A 178 -0.17 -2.54 15.77
N LYS A 179 0.09 -1.39 15.12
CA LYS A 179 0.85 -1.37 13.86
C LYS A 179 2.26 -1.93 14.03
N LEU A 180 2.97 -1.50 15.07
CA LEU A 180 4.33 -1.94 15.35
C LEU A 180 4.36 -3.43 15.74
N LEU A 181 3.43 -3.88 16.57
CA LEU A 181 3.29 -5.29 16.96
C LEU A 181 3.00 -6.19 15.76
N ASN A 182 2.07 -5.80 14.89
CA ASN A 182 1.81 -6.53 13.65
C ASN A 182 3.05 -6.56 12.74
N SER A 183 3.84 -5.48 12.71
CA SER A 183 5.09 -5.43 11.94
C SER A 183 6.14 -6.37 12.52
N ILE A 184 6.31 -6.39 13.86
CA ILE A 184 7.24 -7.30 14.55
C ILE A 184 6.82 -8.75 14.32
N ALA A 185 5.53 -9.05 14.46
CA ALA A 185 4.99 -10.39 14.19
C ALA A 185 5.24 -10.81 12.72
N GLY A 186 5.03 -9.91 11.76
CA GLY A 186 5.33 -10.15 10.35
C GLY A 186 6.82 -10.39 10.08
N VAL A 187 7.72 -9.64 10.72
CA VAL A 187 9.17 -9.87 10.64
C VAL A 187 9.54 -11.22 11.23
N ASN A 188 9.01 -11.57 12.41
CA ASN A 188 9.25 -12.89 13.01
C ASN A 188 8.75 -14.00 12.10
N GLN A 189 7.53 -13.88 11.57
CA GLN A 189 6.99 -14.84 10.61
C GLN A 189 7.91 -14.98 9.38
N PHE A 190 8.37 -13.87 8.81
CA PHE A 190 9.34 -13.88 7.73
C PHE A 190 10.64 -14.61 8.11
N LEU A 191 11.18 -14.37 9.31
CA LEU A 191 12.40 -14.99 9.79
C LEU A 191 12.25 -16.50 10.06
N PHE A 192 11.09 -16.98 10.50
CA PHE A 192 10.88 -18.41 10.81
C PHE A 192 10.33 -19.20 9.63
N GLU A 193 9.30 -18.69 8.96
CA GLU A 193 8.58 -19.39 7.87
C GLU A 193 9.12 -19.02 6.48
N GLY A 194 9.95 -17.97 6.39
CA GLY A 194 10.54 -17.51 5.13
C GLY A 194 9.60 -16.70 4.24
N ARG A 195 8.41 -16.35 4.75
CA ARG A 195 7.39 -15.57 4.03
C ARG A 195 6.57 -14.74 5.02
N THR A 196 6.18 -13.53 4.63
CA THR A 196 5.13 -12.77 5.32
C THR A 196 4.36 -11.89 4.33
N ARG A 197 3.20 -11.37 4.73
CA ARG A 197 2.32 -10.51 3.92
C ARG A 197 1.89 -9.27 4.67
N GLU A 198 1.58 -8.22 3.91
CA GLU A 198 1.12 -6.91 4.42
C GLU A 198 2.06 -6.31 5.49
N LEU A 199 3.38 -6.44 5.28
CA LEU A 199 4.38 -5.95 6.23
C LEU A 199 4.44 -4.42 6.17
N LEU A 200 4.14 -3.76 7.29
CA LEU A 200 4.29 -2.33 7.41
C LEU A 200 5.77 -1.95 7.61
N LEU A 201 6.25 -1.07 6.73
CA LEU A 201 7.54 -0.38 6.87
C LEU A 201 7.29 1.07 7.29
N LEU A 202 7.99 1.51 8.32
CA LEU A 202 8.05 2.90 8.73
C LEU A 202 9.51 3.31 8.86
N GLY A 203 9.95 4.22 7.99
CA GLY A 203 11.33 4.71 7.97
C GLY A 203 11.38 6.23 7.93
N PHE A 204 12.50 6.78 8.41
CA PHE A 204 12.79 8.20 8.32
C PHE A 204 13.78 8.42 7.18
N VAL A 205 13.29 8.93 6.05
CA VAL A 205 14.06 9.03 4.80
C VAL A 205 14.02 10.47 4.32
N GLY A 206 15.19 11.03 4.01
CA GLY A 206 15.25 12.39 3.46
C GLY A 206 14.75 13.50 4.39
N GLY A 207 14.66 13.27 5.70
CA GLY A 207 14.08 14.23 6.66
C GLY A 207 12.56 14.11 6.81
N GLN A 208 11.93 13.11 6.21
CA GLN A 208 10.50 12.87 6.24
C GLN A 208 10.19 11.43 6.68
N TRP A 209 9.16 11.27 7.51
CA TRP A 209 8.63 9.94 7.81
C TRP A 209 7.88 9.39 6.60
N ILE A 210 8.25 8.20 6.15
CA ILE A 210 7.62 7.48 5.04
C ILE A 210 7.08 6.14 5.56
N VAL A 211 5.84 5.82 5.18
CA VAL A 211 5.18 4.56 5.50
C VAL A 211 4.82 3.80 4.23
N GLY A 212 5.14 2.51 4.22
CA GLY A 212 4.81 1.56 3.15
C GLY A 212 4.19 0.30 3.72
N ILE A 213 3.44 -0.43 2.88
CA ILE A 213 2.94 -1.77 3.20
C ILE A 213 3.37 -2.68 2.05
N ILE A 214 4.28 -3.61 2.32
CA ILE A 214 4.73 -4.58 1.34
C ILE A 214 3.74 -5.73 1.31
N ASP A 215 3.16 -6.01 0.13
CA ASP A 215 2.15 -7.05 0.00
C ASP A 215 2.71 -8.43 0.38
N GLU A 216 3.92 -8.77 -0.06
CA GLU A 216 4.57 -10.03 0.25
C GLU A 216 6.11 -9.92 0.29
N LEU A 217 6.71 -10.58 1.28
CA LEU A 217 8.15 -10.78 1.41
C LEU A 217 8.47 -12.28 1.37
N ARG A 218 9.54 -12.66 0.67
CA ARG A 218 10.05 -14.04 0.63
C ARG A 218 11.55 -14.10 0.83
N LYS A 219 12.00 -15.15 1.52
CA LYS A 219 13.42 -15.50 1.55
C LYS A 219 13.84 -16.05 0.20
N THR A 220 15.07 -15.76 -0.17
CA THR A 220 15.74 -16.43 -1.28
C THR A 220 16.32 -17.74 -0.75
N TYR A 221 15.91 -18.88 -1.31
CA TYR A 221 16.40 -20.21 -0.91
C TYR A 221 17.57 -20.69 -1.78
N ALA A 222 18.17 -19.81 -2.59
CA ALA A 222 19.26 -20.19 -3.47
C ALA A 222 20.49 -20.61 -2.65
N GLU A 223 20.92 -21.86 -2.83
CA GLU A 223 22.07 -22.47 -2.14
C GLU A 223 23.43 -21.85 -2.52
N GLU A 224 23.45 -20.88 -3.43
CA GLU A 224 24.67 -20.26 -3.97
C GLU A 224 24.66 -18.74 -3.85
N SER A 225 24.45 -18.21 -2.65
CA SER A 225 25.08 -16.98 -2.11
C SER A 225 24.32 -16.52 -0.88
N SER A 226 24.99 -16.54 0.26
CA SER A 226 24.49 -16.07 1.57
C SER A 226 24.17 -14.56 1.60
N ASP A 227 24.28 -13.87 0.46
CA ASP A 227 24.19 -12.42 0.30
C ASP A 227 22.93 -11.98 -0.46
N SER A 228 22.09 -12.92 -0.91
CA SER A 228 20.83 -12.57 -1.56
C SER A 228 19.81 -12.10 -0.53
N GLY A 229 19.54 -10.79 -0.51
CA GLY A 229 18.52 -10.17 0.32
C GLY A 229 17.09 -10.71 0.11
N PRO A 230 16.10 -10.18 0.85
CA PRO A 230 14.71 -10.60 0.71
C PRO A 230 14.14 -10.22 -0.66
N ILE A 231 13.20 -11.03 -1.16
CA ILE A 231 12.43 -10.74 -2.37
C ILE A 231 11.18 -9.95 -1.95
N LEU A 232 11.09 -8.72 -2.44
CA LEU A 232 9.94 -7.82 -2.28
C LEU A 232 8.95 -8.07 -3.42
N ILE A 233 7.70 -8.38 -3.09
CA ILE A 233 6.66 -8.69 -4.07
C ILE A 233 5.47 -7.76 -3.85
N ASP A 234 5.02 -7.11 -4.93
CA ASP A 234 3.79 -6.32 -5.01
C ASP A 234 2.82 -7.04 -5.96
N THR A 235 1.63 -7.36 -5.47
CA THR A 235 0.61 -8.08 -6.22
C THR A 235 -0.40 -7.09 -6.76
N LYS A 236 -0.59 -7.03 -8.08
CA LYS A 236 -1.65 -6.22 -8.69
C LYS A 236 -2.71 -7.09 -9.33
N THR A 237 -3.97 -6.74 -9.08
CA THR A 237 -5.13 -7.36 -9.74
C THR A 237 -5.47 -6.62 -11.03
N ARG A 238 -5.83 -7.37 -12.09
CA ARG A 238 -6.23 -6.81 -13.38
C ARG A 238 -7.57 -7.37 -13.82
N LEU A 239 -8.29 -6.57 -14.62
CA LEU A 239 -9.53 -6.99 -15.26
C LEU A 239 -9.28 -7.86 -16.51
N ARG A 240 -8.18 -7.57 -17.22
CA ARG A 240 -7.80 -8.29 -18.45
C ARG A 240 -6.63 -9.22 -18.15
N ASP A 241 -6.59 -10.34 -18.82
CA ASP A 241 -5.54 -11.37 -18.82
C ASP A 241 -4.33 -10.99 -19.70
N THR A 242 -4.11 -9.69 -19.91
CA THR A 242 -2.99 -9.14 -20.66
C THR A 242 -1.92 -8.58 -19.73
N LEU A 243 -0.70 -8.38 -20.23
CA LEU A 243 0.30 -7.63 -19.47
C LEU A 243 -0.12 -6.16 -19.31
N PRO A 244 0.24 -5.51 -18.18
CA PRO A 244 0.02 -4.08 -17.99
C PRO A 244 0.78 -3.25 -19.02
N ALA A 245 0.22 -2.09 -19.38
CA ALA A 245 0.91 -1.13 -20.23
C ALA A 245 2.13 -0.54 -19.50
N GLU A 246 3.10 -0.01 -20.27
CA GLU A 246 4.34 0.57 -19.71
C GLU A 246 4.09 1.55 -18.56
N PRO A 247 3.12 2.48 -18.62
CA PRO A 247 2.93 3.40 -17.50
C PRO A 247 2.44 2.74 -16.21
N GLN A 248 1.65 1.67 -16.33
CA GLN A 248 1.20 0.90 -15.17
C GLN A 248 2.36 0.12 -14.56
N ARG A 249 3.27 -0.39 -15.40
CA ARG A 249 4.51 -1.04 -14.95
C ARG A 249 5.43 -0.06 -14.25
N ARG A 250 5.64 1.12 -14.83
CA ARG A 250 6.48 2.18 -14.25
C ARG A 250 6.02 2.58 -12.85
N ASN A 251 4.71 2.68 -12.61
CA ASN A 251 4.17 2.95 -11.29
C ASN A 251 4.49 1.83 -10.27
N GLY A 252 4.30 0.56 -10.67
CA GLY A 252 4.64 -0.59 -9.84
C GLY A 252 6.14 -0.72 -9.56
N ARG A 253 6.99 -0.40 -10.55
CA ARG A 253 8.44 -0.34 -10.39
C ARG A 253 8.84 0.71 -9.37
N LEU A 254 8.35 1.95 -9.50
CA LEU A 254 8.63 3.01 -8.53
C LEU A 254 8.17 2.60 -7.12
N GLN A 255 7.03 1.93 -7.00
CA GLN A 255 6.55 1.41 -5.71
C GLN A 255 7.55 0.44 -5.08
N LEU A 256 8.03 -0.56 -5.84
CA LEU A 256 9.03 -1.52 -5.37
C LEU A 256 10.38 -0.86 -5.04
N MET A 257 10.82 0.11 -5.85
CA MET A 257 12.04 0.89 -5.58
C MET A 257 11.94 1.65 -4.26
N LEU A 258 10.79 2.28 -3.99
CA LEU A 258 10.55 2.99 -2.74
C LEU A 258 10.51 2.03 -1.54
N TYR A 259 9.93 0.83 -1.69
CA TYR A 259 10.00 -0.19 -0.65
C TYR A 259 11.42 -0.67 -0.39
N LYS A 260 12.23 -0.89 -1.44
CA LYS A 260 13.65 -1.26 -1.31
C LYS A 260 14.44 -0.17 -0.59
N LEU A 261 14.27 1.09 -0.99
CA LEU A 261 14.89 2.24 -0.34
C LEU A 261 14.52 2.32 1.14
N LEU A 262 13.24 2.16 1.47
CA LEU A 262 12.74 2.23 2.83
C LEU A 262 13.27 1.07 3.68
N TRP A 263 13.26 -0.15 3.13
CA TRP A 263 13.85 -1.34 3.75
C TRP A 263 15.33 -1.13 4.06
N ASP A 264 16.12 -0.73 3.07
CA ASP A 264 17.56 -0.51 3.23
C ASP A 264 17.84 0.57 4.28
N THR A 265 17.06 1.64 4.31
CA THR A 265 17.21 2.71 5.31
C THR A 265 16.93 2.19 6.71
N ILE A 266 15.85 1.43 6.90
CA ILE A 266 15.48 0.85 8.21
C ILE A 266 16.58 -0.10 8.71
N VAL A 267 17.12 -0.94 7.82
CA VAL A 267 18.18 -1.89 8.15
C VAL A 267 19.51 -1.20 8.46
N LYS A 268 19.84 -0.09 7.77
CA LYS A 268 21.12 0.61 7.90
C LYS A 268 21.16 1.65 9.02
N GLU A 269 20.15 2.52 9.10
CA GLU A 269 20.18 3.73 9.94
C GLU A 269 19.56 3.53 11.34
N GLY A 270 18.88 2.41 11.57
CA GLY A 270 18.15 2.14 12.81
C GLY A 270 16.89 3.00 12.96
N PHE A 271 16.07 2.71 13.99
CA PHE A 271 14.79 3.41 14.19
C PHE A 271 14.96 4.61 15.15
N PRO A 272 14.72 5.87 14.70
CA PRO A 272 14.91 7.05 15.55
C PRO A 272 13.72 7.25 16.50
N THR A 273 13.71 6.47 17.59
CA THR A 273 12.59 6.39 18.55
C THR A 273 12.17 7.75 19.13
N GLY A 274 13.11 8.61 19.53
CA GLY A 274 12.79 9.93 20.09
C GLY A 274 12.03 10.81 19.09
N ALA A 275 12.60 10.96 17.89
CA ALA A 275 11.98 11.71 16.80
C ALA A 275 10.62 11.13 16.37
N PHE A 276 10.43 9.81 16.49
CA PHE A 276 9.15 9.16 16.25
C PHE A 276 8.07 9.65 17.22
N PHE A 277 8.32 9.56 18.52
CA PHE A 277 7.35 10.01 19.53
C PHE A 277 7.03 11.50 19.39
N ASP A 278 8.06 12.33 19.18
CA ASP A 278 7.90 13.77 19.03
C ASP A 278 7.09 14.14 17.78
N TYR A 279 7.43 13.55 16.62
CA TYR A 279 6.77 13.86 15.35
C TYR A 279 5.30 13.44 15.32
N PHE A 280 4.99 12.25 15.86
CA PHE A 280 3.63 11.73 15.90
C PHE A 280 2.84 12.20 17.13
N SER A 281 3.44 13.06 17.98
CA SER A 281 2.82 13.59 19.20
C SER A 281 2.31 12.48 20.12
N LEU A 282 3.13 11.44 20.30
CA LEU A 282 2.79 10.25 21.09
C LEU A 282 3.42 10.33 22.48
N ASN A 283 2.69 9.88 23.50
CA ASN A 283 3.25 9.80 24.85
C ASN A 283 3.99 8.47 25.07
N ARG A 284 5.32 8.55 25.20
CA ARG A 284 6.21 7.41 25.49
C ARG A 284 5.90 6.66 26.79
N HIS A 285 5.24 7.30 27.74
CA HIS A 285 4.87 6.74 29.06
C HIS A 285 3.41 6.35 29.14
N TYR A 286 2.68 6.40 28.01
CA TYR A 286 1.30 5.97 27.96
C TYR A 286 1.19 4.47 28.26
N ILE A 287 0.26 4.12 29.14
CA ILE A 287 -0.07 2.73 29.44
C ILE A 287 -1.12 2.28 28.42
N LEU A 288 -0.76 1.32 27.58
CA LEU A 288 -1.66 0.75 26.57
C LEU A 288 -2.92 0.17 27.19
N SER A 289 -4.02 0.18 26.42
CA SER A 289 -5.28 -0.39 26.88
C SER A 289 -5.14 -1.86 27.27
N GLN A 290 -6.01 -2.32 28.17
CA GLN A 290 -5.93 -3.68 28.73
C GLN A 290 -5.99 -4.73 27.63
N ASP A 291 -6.87 -4.56 26.65
CA ASP A 291 -7.04 -5.51 25.54
C ASP A 291 -5.76 -5.61 24.69
N VAL A 292 -5.09 -4.49 24.40
CA VAL A 292 -3.79 -4.52 23.69
C VAL A 292 -2.75 -5.28 24.50
N ARG A 293 -2.67 -5.03 25.82
CA ARG A 293 -1.71 -5.71 26.70
C ARG A 293 -1.98 -7.21 26.83
N ASP A 294 -3.24 -7.62 26.92
CA ASP A 294 -3.62 -9.02 27.00
C ASP A 294 -3.26 -9.77 25.71
N ASN A 295 -3.50 -9.14 24.55
CA ASN A 295 -3.10 -9.72 23.25
C ASN A 295 -1.58 -9.81 23.08
N MET A 296 -0.81 -8.85 23.61
CA MET A 296 0.66 -8.92 23.62
C MET A 296 1.16 -10.10 24.47
N ALA A 297 0.62 -10.27 25.68
CA ALA A 297 1.03 -11.34 26.58
C ALA A 297 0.76 -12.75 26.01
N ASN A 298 -0.33 -12.90 25.26
CA ASN A 298 -0.68 -14.17 24.61
C ASN A 298 0.16 -14.46 23.36
N ALA A 299 0.86 -13.47 22.79
CA ALA A 299 1.67 -13.65 21.58
C ALA A 299 3.07 -14.22 21.88
N ASP A 300 3.54 -14.16 23.13
CA ASP A 300 4.84 -14.67 23.58
C ASP A 300 4.80 -16.12 24.09
N THR A 301 3.62 -16.75 24.14
CA THR A 301 3.38 -18.16 24.49
C THR A 301 3.03 -19.00 23.28
#